data_AF-A0A929CFY3-F1
#
_entry.id   AF-A0A929CFY3-F1
#
_cell.length_a   1.000
_cell.length_b   1.000
_cell.length_c   1.000
_cell.angle_alpha   90.00
_cell.angle_beta   90.00
_cell.angle_gamma   90.00
#
_symmetry.space_group_name_H-M   'P 1'
#
loop_
_entity.id
_entity.type
_entity.pdbx_description
1 polymer ?
#
loop_
_entity_poly.entity_id
_entity_poly.type
_entity_poly.pdbx_seq_one_letter_code
_entity_poly.pdbx_strand_id
1 'polypeptide(L)' 'LKEAIEGLMGKIPELASMEVGLNLSTKPSAYDLVLTSEFESVEALDMYRIHPEHQKVLELLYEVMEQTAVVDYEL' A
#
# COMPACT_ATOMS: atom_id res chain seq x y z
N LEU A 1 -3.06 4.45 -10.49
CA LEU A 1 -2.38 3.91 -9.30
C LEU A 1 -3.37 3.63 -8.16
N LYS A 2 -4.12 4.63 -7.67
CA LYS A 2 -5.14 4.45 -6.60
C LYS A 2 -6.08 3.27 -6.84
N GLU A 3 -6.77 3.21 -7.99
CA GLU A 3 -7.70 2.10 -8.31
C GLU A 3 -7.01 0.73 -8.38
N ALA A 4 -5.75 0.69 -8.82
CA ALA A 4 -4.98 -0.56 -8.88
C ALA A 4 -4.63 -1.08 -7.48
N ILE A 5 -4.29 -0.17 -6.55
CA ILE A 5 -4.04 -0.50 -5.14
C ILE A 5 -5.35 -0.95 -4.49
N GLU A 6 -6.43 -0.15 -4.61
CA GLU A 6 -7.76 -0.48 -4.06
C GLU A 6 -8.29 -1.82 -4.58
N GLY A 7 -7.97 -2.19 -5.81
CA GLY A 7 -8.31 -3.48 -6.43
C GLY A 7 -7.59 -4.70 -5.83
N LEU A 8 -6.67 -4.52 -4.87
CA LEU A 8 -6.08 -5.62 -4.09
C LEU A 8 -7.05 -6.14 -3.02
N MET A 9 -7.99 -5.30 -2.55
CA MET A 9 -9.02 -5.72 -1.62
C MET A 9 -9.85 -6.86 -2.23
N GLY A 10 -9.96 -7.97 -1.49
CA GLY A 10 -10.65 -9.18 -1.95
C GLY A 10 -9.83 -10.10 -2.85
N LYS A 11 -8.60 -9.73 -3.22
CA LYS A 11 -7.66 -10.61 -3.94
C LYS A 11 -6.57 -11.21 -3.05
N ILE A 12 -6.23 -10.54 -1.96
CA ILE A 12 -5.23 -10.98 -0.99
C ILE A 12 -5.97 -11.30 0.32
N PRO A 13 -6.11 -12.58 0.70
CA PRO A 13 -6.84 -12.99 1.90
C PRO A 13 -6.30 -12.40 3.19
N GLU A 14 -4.99 -12.15 3.25
CA GLU A 14 -4.28 -11.66 4.44
C GLU A 14 -4.50 -10.17 4.71
N LEU A 15 -4.98 -9.41 3.71
CA LEU A 15 -5.26 -7.99 3.82
C LEU A 15 -6.60 -7.75 4.53
N ALA A 16 -6.56 -7.42 5.82
CA ALA A 16 -7.76 -7.28 6.64
C ALA A 16 -8.53 -5.99 6.32
N SER A 17 -7.82 -4.87 6.18
CA SER A 17 -8.39 -3.60 5.76
C SER A 17 -7.37 -2.79 4.97
N MET A 18 -7.86 -1.85 4.15
CA MET A 18 -7.00 -0.97 3.37
C MET A 18 -7.72 0.32 2.99
N GLU A 19 -6.99 1.43 3.04
CA GLU A 19 -7.43 2.74 2.61
C GLU A 19 -6.34 3.43 1.77
N VAL A 20 -6.75 4.09 0.68
CA VAL A 20 -5.87 4.91 -0.15
C VAL A 20 -6.33 6.37 -0.12
N GLY A 21 -5.51 7.22 0.48
CA GLY A 21 -5.72 8.66 0.56
C GLY A 21 -4.89 9.43 -0.46
N LEU A 22 -5.46 10.50 -1.03
CA LEU A 22 -4.71 11.46 -1.84
C LEU A 22 -4.35 12.67 -0.99
N ASN A 23 -3.13 13.17 -1.15
CA ASN A 23 -2.66 14.31 -0.42
C ASN A 23 -3.41 15.60 -0.81
N LEU A 24 -3.71 16.42 0.19
CA LEU A 24 -4.29 17.77 0.03
C LEU A 24 -3.32 18.89 0.45
N SER A 25 -2.20 18.53 1.08
CA SER A 25 -1.21 19.47 1.59
C SER A 25 -0.34 20.02 0.47
N THR A 26 -0.08 21.33 0.50
CA THR A 26 0.87 21.99 -0.42
C THR A 26 2.28 22.09 0.15
N LYS A 27 2.56 21.43 1.29
CA LYS A 27 3.88 21.47 1.92
C LYS A 27 4.91 20.71 1.07
N PRO A 28 6.17 21.19 0.98
CA PRO A 28 7.22 20.50 0.22
C PRO A 28 7.56 19.10 0.74
N SER A 29 7.26 18.81 2.01
CA SER A 29 7.51 17.51 2.63
C SER A 29 6.34 16.53 2.47
N ALA A 30 5.28 16.90 1.75
CA ALA A 30 4.13 16.05 1.53
C ALA A 30 4.41 15.09 0.37
N TYR A 31 3.96 13.84 0.53
CA TYR A 31 3.88 12.86 -0.56
C TYR A 31 2.54 13.01 -1.28
N ASP A 32 2.39 12.37 -2.44
CA ASP A 32 1.17 12.48 -3.26
C ASP A 32 0.02 11.57 -2.78
N LEU A 33 0.36 10.44 -2.18
CA LEU A 33 -0.57 9.37 -1.82
C LEU A 33 -0.14 8.72 -0.50
N VAL A 34 -1.13 8.30 0.28
CA VAL A 34 -0.94 7.44 1.46
C VAL A 34 -1.70 6.13 1.27
N LEU A 35 -1.07 5.03 1.67
CA LEU A 35 -1.69 3.72 1.79
C LEU A 35 -1.62 3.32 3.26
N THR A 36 -2.78 3.04 3.84
CA THR A 36 -2.89 2.43 5.18
C THR A 36 -3.49 1.05 5.00
N SER A 37 -2.90 0.03 5.61
CA SER A 37 -3.37 -1.35 5.53
C SER A 37 -3.20 -2.03 6.88
N GLU A 38 -4.18 -2.84 7.26
CA GLU A 38 -4.16 -3.62 8.50
C GLU A 38 -4.09 -5.11 8.18
N PHE A 39 -3.39 -5.84 9.05
CA PHE A 39 -3.14 -7.28 8.95
C PHE A 39 -3.35 -7.93 10.31
N GLU A 40 -3.76 -9.20 10.35
CA GLU A 40 -3.99 -9.91 11.61
C GLU A 40 -2.68 -10.28 12.34
N SER A 41 -1.55 -10.33 11.62
CA SER A 41 -0.24 -10.63 12.19
C SER A 41 0.91 -10.18 11.28
N VAL A 42 2.15 -10.23 11.79
CA VAL A 42 3.37 -9.96 11.00
C VAL A 42 3.52 -10.97 9.87
N GLU A 43 3.15 -12.24 10.09
CA GLU A 43 3.18 -13.28 9.06
C GLU A 43 2.20 -12.97 7.93
N ALA A 44 1.01 -12.46 8.24
CA ALA A 44 0.03 -12.02 7.24
C ALA A 44 0.57 -10.86 6.38
N LEU A 45 1.26 -9.89 7.01
CA LEU A 45 1.95 -8.81 6.31
C LEU A 45 3.05 -9.34 5.36
N ASP A 46 3.86 -10.31 5.81
CA ASP A 46 4.92 -10.89 4.99
C ASP A 46 4.35 -11.69 3.80
N MET A 47 3.24 -12.39 4.00
CA MET A 47 2.50 -13.07 2.91
C MET A 47 1.95 -12.07 1.89
N TYR A 48 1.37 -10.96 2.35
CA TYR A 48 0.92 -9.86 1.48
C TYR A 48 2.06 -9.30 0.63
N ARG A 49 3.24 -9.06 1.24
CA ARG A 49 4.41 -8.50 0.54
C ARG A 49 4.82 -9.33 -0.66
N ILE A 50 4.84 -10.66 -0.54
CA ILE A 50 5.24 -11.57 -1.61
C ILE A 50 4.09 -11.97 -2.55
N HIS A 51 2.86 -11.53 -2.27
CA HIS A 51 1.70 -11.95 -3.05
C HIS A 51 1.78 -11.44 -4.50
N PRO A 52 1.50 -12.28 -5.53
CA PRO A 52 1.64 -11.88 -6.93
C PRO A 52 0.84 -10.64 -7.33
N GLU A 53 -0.37 -10.47 -6.79
CA GLU A 53 -1.17 -9.25 -7.06
C GLU A 53 -0.55 -7.99 -6.45
N HIS A 54 0.08 -8.10 -5.26
CA HIS A 54 0.81 -6.98 -4.66
C HIS A 54 2.04 -6.62 -5.49
N GLN A 55 2.80 -7.62 -5.96
CA GLN A 55 3.97 -7.41 -6.83
C GLN A 55 3.62 -6.68 -8.14
N LYS A 56 2.48 -7.00 -8.78
CA LYS A 56 2.00 -6.27 -9.96
C LYS A 56 1.74 -4.79 -9.68
N VAL A 57 1.24 -4.47 -8.49
CA VAL A 57 1.02 -3.07 -8.08
C VAL A 57 2.35 -2.37 -7.82
N LEU A 58 3.34 -3.06 -7.24
CA LEU A 58 4.70 -2.53 -7.08
C LEU A 58 5.35 -2.23 -8.43
N GLU A 59 5.20 -3.09 -9.43
CA GLU A 59 5.70 -2.85 -10.79
C GLU A 59 5.15 -1.53 -11.37
N LEU A 60 3.83 -1.32 -11.27
CA LEU A 60 3.18 -0.07 -11.70
C LEU A 60 3.65 1.14 -10.89
N LEU A 61 3.92 0.95 -9.61
CA LEU A 61 4.38 2.00 -8.71
C LEU A 61 5.82 2.41 -9.05
N TYR A 62 6.70 1.46 -9.36
CA TYR A 62 8.09 1.74 -9.73
C TYR A 62 8.24 2.54 -11.03
N GLU A 63 7.26 2.49 -11.94
CA GLU A 63 7.29 3.31 -13.16
C GLU A 63 7.06 4.81 -12.89
N VAL A 64 6.42 5.16 -11.77
CA VAL A 64 5.98 6.53 -11.47
C VAL A 64 6.51 7.09 -10.14
N MET A 65 7.07 6.24 -9.28
CA MET A 65 7.51 6.60 -7.95
C MET A 65 8.90 7.25 -7.98
N GLU A 66 8.99 8.47 -7.43
CA GLU A 66 10.27 9.11 -7.14
C GLU A 66 10.78 8.72 -5.75
N GLN A 67 9.91 8.76 -4.73
CA GLN A 67 10.24 8.50 -3.33
C GLN A 67 9.09 7.76 -2.63
N THR A 68 9.43 6.97 -1.62
CA THR A 68 8.47 6.30 -0.73
C THR A 68 9.00 6.24 0.70
N ALA A 69 8.08 6.23 1.65
CA ALA A 69 8.37 6.01 3.07
C ALA A 69 7.37 4.99 3.60
N VAL A 70 7.86 4.03 4.40
CA VAL A 70 7.06 2.92 4.94
C VAL A 70 7.32 2.81 6.44
N VAL A 71 6.26 2.58 7.20
CA VAL A 71 6.31 2.31 8.64
C VAL A 71 5.34 1.18 8.94
N ASP A 72 5.85 0.11 9.55
CA ASP A 72 5.03 -0.95 10.13
C ASP A 72 5.06 -0.81 11.66
N TYR A 73 3.91 -0.98 12.30
CA TYR A 73 3.79 -0.91 13.76
C TYR A 73 2.64 -1.79 14.26
N GLU A 74 2.70 -2.19 15.53
CA GLU A 74 1.63 -2.92 16.21
C GLU A 74 0.61 -1.94 16.80
N LEU A 75 -0.68 -2.28 16.71
CA LEU A 75 -1.81 -1.52 17.27
C LEU A 75 -2.16 -1.94 18.70
#